data_AF-A0A369ICB0-F1
#
_entry.id   AF-A0A369ICB0-F1
#
_cell.length_a   1.000
_cell.length_b   1.000
_cell.length_c   1.000
_cell.angle_alpha   90.00
_cell.angle_beta   90.00
_cell.angle_gamma   90.00
#
_symmetry.space_group_name_H-M   'P 1'
#
loop_
_entity.id
_entity.type
_entity.pdbx_description
1 polymer ?
#
loop_
_entity_poly.entity_id
_entity_poly.type
_entity_poly.pdbx_seq_one_letter_code
_entity_poly.pdbx_strand_id
1 'polypeptide(L)'
;METSLNNQKIKHLETILQKDLGRLSDEEMKILVSMSISRILVDNSVDDARQKTTFGERTADKIAEFGGSWTFIISFGLFIAVWISVNVWLLLNKGFDPYPFILLNLILSCLAALQAPVIMMSQNRQEQKDRERAKSDYEINLRAELEIRLLHEKLDYVIHKLETKK
;
A
#
# COMPACT_ATOMS: atom_id res chain seq x y z
N MET A 1 20.13 -12.01 6.32
CA MET A 1 18.74 -12.02 6.87
C MET A 1 17.71 -12.34 5.79
N GLU A 2 17.90 -11.94 4.53
CA GLU A 2 17.02 -12.30 3.40
C GLU A 2 17.04 -13.81 3.05
N THR A 3 18.19 -14.47 3.17
CA THR A 3 18.35 -15.89 2.84
C THR A 3 17.53 -16.81 3.77
N SER A 4 17.37 -16.45 5.04
CA SER A 4 16.55 -17.20 6.00
C SER A 4 15.04 -17.00 5.78
N LEU A 5 14.64 -15.81 5.33
CA LEU A 5 13.25 -15.52 4.97
C LEU A 5 12.83 -16.27 3.70
N ASN A 6 13.71 -16.35 2.71
CA ASN A 6 13.47 -17.15 1.50
C ASN A 6 13.40 -18.65 1.80
N ASN A 7 14.29 -19.17 2.66
CA ASN A 7 14.22 -20.57 3.07
C ASN A 7 12.96 -20.90 3.89
N GLN A 8 12.46 -19.98 4.72
CA GLN A 8 11.18 -20.17 5.42
C GLN A 8 10.00 -20.17 4.45
N LYS A 9 9.98 -19.27 3.46
CA LYS A 9 8.93 -19.24 2.43
C LYS A 9 8.92 -20.52 1.60
N ILE A 10 10.09 -21.03 1.21
CA ILE A 10 10.23 -22.27 0.44
C ILE A 10 9.72 -23.48 1.24
N LYS A 11 10.10 -23.62 2.53
CA LYS A 11 9.58 -24.71 3.39
C LYS A 11 8.07 -24.62 3.63
N HIS A 12 7.55 -23.41 3.77
CA HIS A 12 6.11 -23.20 3.96
C HIS A 12 5.32 -23.50 2.68
N LEU A 13 5.88 -23.19 1.51
CA LEU A 13 5.38 -23.60 0.20
C LEU A 13 5.40 -25.12 0.06
N GLU A 14 6.48 -25.78 0.43
CA GLU A 14 6.62 -27.23 0.37
C GLU A 14 5.58 -27.95 1.25
N THR A 15 5.24 -27.37 2.41
CA THR A 15 4.21 -27.92 3.32
C THR A 15 2.80 -27.74 2.78
N ILE A 16 2.49 -26.59 2.18
CA ILE A 16 1.19 -26.34 1.54
C ILE A 16 1.04 -27.24 0.30
N LEU A 17 2.10 -27.31 -0.51
CA LEU A 17 2.14 -28.14 -1.70
C LEU A 17 2.02 -29.63 -1.34
N GLN A 18 2.77 -30.17 -0.37
CA GLN A 18 2.65 -31.59 0.01
C GLN A 18 1.27 -31.96 0.57
N LYS A 19 0.63 -31.05 1.30
CA LYS A 19 -0.69 -31.29 1.90
C LYS A 19 -1.79 -31.35 0.84
N ASP A 20 -1.65 -30.59 -0.25
CA ASP A 20 -2.59 -30.58 -1.37
C ASP A 20 -2.21 -31.62 -2.45
N LEU A 21 -0.94 -31.85 -2.75
CA LEU A 21 -0.43 -32.79 -3.77
C LEU A 21 -0.75 -34.27 -3.50
N GLY A 22 -1.09 -34.65 -2.27
CA GLY A 22 -1.40 -36.03 -1.92
C GLY A 22 -2.78 -36.54 -2.39
N ARG A 23 -3.64 -35.66 -2.93
CA ARG A 23 -5.04 -36.00 -3.30
C ARG A 23 -5.48 -35.51 -4.68
N LEU A 24 -4.59 -34.92 -5.48
CA LEU A 24 -4.97 -34.19 -6.68
C LEU A 24 -4.74 -35.01 -7.96
N SER A 25 -5.71 -34.94 -8.88
CA SER A 25 -5.58 -35.46 -10.24
C SER A 25 -4.50 -34.67 -11.01
N ASP A 26 -3.87 -35.27 -12.03
CA ASP A 26 -2.86 -34.61 -12.89
C ASP A 26 -3.35 -33.27 -13.48
N GLU A 27 -4.66 -33.12 -13.66
CA GLU A 27 -5.31 -31.88 -14.13
C GLU A 27 -5.27 -30.75 -13.09
N GLU A 28 -5.55 -31.04 -11.82
CA GLU A 28 -5.51 -30.07 -10.73
C GLU A 28 -4.07 -29.59 -10.47
N MET A 29 -3.09 -30.48 -10.67
CA MET A 29 -1.66 -30.12 -10.62
C MET A 29 -1.29 -29.11 -11.72
N LYS A 30 -1.84 -29.28 -12.92
CA LYS A 30 -1.61 -28.37 -14.06
C LYS A 30 -2.18 -26.97 -13.79
N ILE A 31 -3.34 -26.90 -13.16
CA ILE A 31 -3.97 -25.63 -12.75
C ILE A 31 -3.14 -24.95 -11.67
N LEU A 32 -2.71 -25.68 -10.63
CA LEU A 32 -1.83 -25.15 -9.56
C LEU A 32 -0.48 -24.64 -10.09
N VAL A 33 0.12 -25.35 -11.04
CA VAL A 33 1.36 -24.90 -11.70
C VAL A 33 1.10 -23.63 -12.51
N SER A 34 0.01 -23.56 -13.28
CA SER A 34 -0.35 -22.36 -14.04
C SER A 34 -0.62 -21.14 -13.14
N MET A 35 -1.25 -21.36 -11.96
CA MET A 35 -1.43 -20.33 -10.93
C MET A 35 -0.09 -19.86 -10.37
N SER A 36 0.81 -20.78 -10.06
CA SER A 36 2.13 -20.47 -9.51
C SER A 36 2.97 -19.65 -10.50
N ILE A 37 2.95 -20.02 -11.79
CA ILE A 37 3.65 -19.28 -12.85
C ILE A 37 3.07 -17.88 -13.01
N SER A 38 1.73 -17.74 -13.07
CA SER A 38 1.10 -16.42 -13.22
C SER A 38 1.41 -15.51 -12.03
N ARG A 39 1.40 -16.07 -10.81
CA ARG A 39 1.78 -15.35 -9.58
C ARG A 39 3.24 -14.89 -9.60
N ILE A 40 4.15 -15.73 -10.09
CA ILE A 40 5.58 -15.41 -10.26
C ILE A 40 5.77 -14.30 -11.30
N LEU A 41 5.03 -14.32 -12.41
CA LEU A 41 5.13 -13.28 -13.45
C LEU A 41 4.61 -11.92 -12.96
N VAL A 42 3.50 -11.92 -12.22
CA VAL A 42 2.97 -10.69 -11.59
C VAL A 42 3.95 -10.15 -10.56
N ASP A 43 4.52 -10.99 -9.69
CA ASP A 43 5.48 -10.55 -8.66
C ASP A 43 6.77 -9.97 -9.28
N ASN A 44 7.32 -10.61 -10.32
CA ASN A 44 8.50 -10.11 -11.01
C ASN A 44 8.26 -8.80 -11.78
N SER A 45 7.07 -8.59 -12.36
CA SER A 45 6.75 -7.33 -13.04
C SER A 45 6.62 -6.13 -12.09
N VAL A 46 6.24 -6.37 -10.83
CA VAL A 46 6.17 -5.32 -9.80
C VAL A 46 7.56 -4.91 -9.31
N ASP A 47 8.51 -5.84 -9.29
CA ASP A 47 9.90 -5.56 -8.86
C ASP A 47 10.73 -4.85 -9.94
N ASP A 48 10.48 -5.10 -11.22
CA ASP A 48 11.18 -4.43 -12.33
C ASP A 48 10.79 -2.95 -12.47
N ALA A 49 9.54 -2.60 -12.12
CA ALA A 49 9.08 -1.22 -12.09
C ALA A 49 9.74 -0.36 -10.98
N ARG A 50 10.36 -0.98 -9.96
CA ARG A 50 11.00 -0.26 -8.86
C ARG A 50 12.44 0.19 -9.16
N GLN A 51 13.05 -0.23 -10.26
CA GLN A 51 14.50 -0.12 -10.41
C GLN A 51 15.06 1.20 -10.97
N LYS A 52 14.25 2.25 -11.21
CA LYS A 52 14.80 3.55 -11.66
C LYS A 52 14.13 4.76 -11.03
N THR A 53 14.02 4.82 -9.70
CA THR A 53 13.68 6.08 -9.03
C THR A 53 14.86 7.04 -9.15
N THR A 54 14.66 8.17 -9.83
CA THR A 54 15.63 9.25 -9.91
C THR A 54 15.92 9.84 -8.52
N PHE A 55 17.06 10.53 -8.37
CA PHE A 55 17.45 11.13 -7.08
C PHE A 55 16.40 12.12 -6.54
N GLY A 56 15.68 12.81 -7.46
CA GLY A 56 14.57 13.70 -7.13
C GLY A 56 13.39 12.96 -6.51
N GLU A 57 12.94 11.87 -7.13
CA GLU A 57 11.83 11.04 -6.63
C GLU A 57 12.13 10.47 -5.24
N ARG A 58 13.35 9.96 -5.02
CA ARG A 58 13.75 9.43 -3.70
C ARG A 58 13.75 10.50 -2.60
N THR A 59 14.02 11.75 -2.97
CA THR A 59 14.01 12.86 -2.01
C THR A 59 12.58 13.33 -1.76
N ALA A 60 11.75 13.41 -2.81
CA ALA A 60 10.33 13.71 -2.70
C ALA A 60 9.59 12.69 -1.84
N ASP A 61 9.87 11.39 -2.01
CA ASP A 61 9.27 10.32 -1.20
C ASP A 61 9.59 10.50 0.29
N LYS A 62 10.85 10.83 0.62
CA LYS A 62 11.24 11.11 2.02
C LYS A 62 10.54 12.35 2.58
N ILE A 63 10.36 13.39 1.77
CA ILE A 63 9.66 14.61 2.19
C ILE A 63 8.17 14.33 2.39
N ALA A 64 7.55 13.54 1.52
CA ALA A 64 6.15 13.12 1.64
C ALA A 64 5.93 12.24 2.89
N GLU A 65 6.83 11.29 3.13
CA GLU A 65 6.80 10.45 4.33
C GLU A 65 6.97 11.29 5.61
N PHE A 66 7.87 12.28 5.59
CA PHE A 66 8.09 13.16 6.73
C PHE A 66 6.91 14.11 6.97
N GLY A 67 6.43 14.81 5.94
CA GLY A 67 5.30 15.72 6.06
C GLY A 67 3.98 15.00 6.37
N GLY A 68 3.93 13.69 6.09
CA GLY A 68 2.80 12.80 6.33
C GLY A 68 2.96 12.03 7.65
N SER A 69 3.78 12.52 8.58
CA SER A 69 3.98 11.92 9.89
C SER A 69 3.40 12.78 11.02
N TRP A 70 2.87 12.10 12.05
CA TRP A 70 2.40 12.74 13.28
C TRP A 70 3.53 13.45 14.02
N THR A 71 4.76 12.93 13.91
CA THR A 71 5.94 13.54 14.52
C THR A 71 6.22 14.93 13.93
N PHE A 72 5.99 15.13 12.63
CA PHE A 72 6.14 16.44 12.00
C PHE A 72 5.15 17.45 12.57
N ILE A 73 3.86 17.11 12.61
CA ILE A 73 2.80 17.98 13.13
C ILE A 73 3.10 18.38 14.59
N ILE A 74 3.50 17.43 15.43
CA ILE A 74 3.84 17.70 16.84
C ILE A 74 5.06 18.61 16.94
N SER A 75 6.13 18.32 16.18
CA SER A 75 7.35 19.14 16.20
C SER A 75 7.10 20.56 15.70
N PHE A 76 6.27 20.71 14.66
CA PHE A 76 5.87 22.00 14.11
C PHE A 76 5.00 22.79 15.09
N GLY A 77 4.02 22.14 15.73
CA GLY A 77 3.23 22.75 16.78
C GLY A 77 4.08 23.22 17.97
N LEU A 78 5.07 22.43 18.39
CA LEU A 78 5.99 22.81 19.45
C LEU A 78 6.88 23.99 19.04
N PHE A 79 7.39 23.99 17.81
CA PHE A 79 8.14 25.11 17.25
C PHE A 79 7.31 26.40 17.25
N ILE A 80 6.05 26.34 16.79
CA ILE A 80 5.14 27.49 16.79
C ILE A 80 4.83 27.95 18.21
N ALA A 81 4.60 27.04 19.16
CA ALA A 81 4.36 27.39 20.56
C ALA A 81 5.56 28.13 21.20
N VAL A 82 6.78 27.67 20.91
CA VAL A 82 8.01 28.35 21.32
C VAL A 82 8.11 29.72 20.67
N TRP A 83 7.81 29.83 19.36
CA TRP A 83 7.86 31.08 18.63
C TRP A 83 6.86 32.12 19.16
N ILE A 84 5.62 31.69 19.44
CA ILE A 84 4.59 32.53 20.07
C ILE A 84 5.08 32.99 21.43
N SER A 85 5.66 32.09 22.25
CA SER A 85 6.15 32.43 23.59
C SER A 85 7.25 33.51 23.54
N VAL A 86 8.20 33.40 22.61
CA VAL A 86 9.25 34.41 22.39
C VAL A 86 8.66 35.74 21.95
N ASN A 87 7.70 35.71 21.02
CA ASN A 87 7.04 36.94 20.55
C ASN A 87 6.25 37.61 21.67
N VAL A 88 5.48 36.84 22.45
CA VAL A 88 4.73 37.35 23.60
C VAL A 88 5.68 37.99 24.62
N TRP A 89 6.82 37.36 24.93
CA TRP A 89 7.82 37.93 25.83
C TRP A 89 8.41 39.25 25.31
N LEU A 90 8.64 39.37 24.01
CA LEU A 90 9.14 40.59 23.38
C LEU A 90 8.08 41.71 23.29
N LEU A 91 6.81 41.35 23.05
CA LEU A 91 5.69 42.29 22.92
C LEU A 91 5.05 42.68 24.26
N LEU A 92 5.27 41.92 25.35
CA LEU A 92 4.83 42.25 26.71
C LEU A 92 5.24 43.68 27.13
N ASN A 93 6.33 44.22 26.57
CA ASN A 93 6.81 45.58 26.82
C ASN A 93 6.05 46.69 26.05
N LYS A 94 5.16 46.36 25.11
CA LYS A 94 4.46 47.31 24.21
C LYS A 94 2.93 47.18 24.18
N GLY A 95 2.34 46.33 25.03
CA GLY A 95 0.90 46.04 25.05
C GLY A 95 0.51 44.81 24.24
N PHE A 96 -0.68 44.26 24.48
CA PHE A 96 -1.17 43.04 23.82
C PHE A 96 -1.60 43.33 22.37
N ASP A 97 -0.93 42.68 21.40
CA ASP A 97 -1.12 42.73 19.94
C ASP A 97 -1.43 44.11 19.31
N PRO A 98 -0.52 45.09 19.41
CA PRO A 98 -0.67 46.38 18.74
C PRO A 98 -0.67 46.22 17.21
N TYR A 99 -1.36 47.14 16.52
CA TYR A 99 -1.38 47.23 15.06
C TYR A 99 0.06 47.20 14.51
N PRO A 100 0.41 46.30 13.56
CA PRO A 100 -0.44 45.59 12.59
C PRO A 100 -0.81 44.11 12.95
N PHE A 101 -1.02 43.78 14.22
CA PHE A 101 -1.51 42.45 14.68
C PHE A 101 -0.59 41.27 14.29
N ILE A 102 0.63 41.28 14.83
CA ILE A 102 1.65 40.28 14.50
C ILE A 102 1.24 38.87 14.97
N LEU A 103 0.56 38.76 16.11
CA LEU A 103 0.14 37.48 16.66
C LEU A 103 -0.98 36.87 15.83
N LEU A 104 -1.96 37.69 15.41
CA LEU A 104 -3.02 37.24 14.53
C LEU A 104 -2.48 36.73 13.19
N ASN A 105 -1.56 37.47 12.56
CA ASN A 105 -0.94 37.07 11.30
C ASN A 105 -0.13 35.77 11.43
N LEU A 106 0.53 35.56 12.56
CA LEU A 106 1.25 34.32 12.85
C LEU A 106 0.30 33.13 12.95
N ILE A 107 -0.82 33.28 13.66
CA ILE A 107 -1.83 32.22 13.80
C ILE A 107 -2.45 31.88 12.45
N LEU A 108 -2.85 32.88 11.66
CA LEU A 108 -3.44 32.66 10.33
C LEU A 108 -2.45 31.95 9.39
N SER A 109 -1.18 32.36 9.41
CA SER A 109 -0.12 31.72 8.61
C SER A 109 0.12 30.27 9.04
N CYS A 110 0.09 29.98 10.35
CA CYS A 110 0.20 28.62 10.89
C CYS A 110 -0.99 27.75 10.50
N LEU A 111 -2.21 28.30 10.55
CA LEU A 111 -3.42 27.59 10.16
C LEU A 111 -3.34 27.15 8.69
N ALA A 112 -2.88 28.04 7.82
CA ALA A 112 -2.65 27.73 6.42
C ALA A 112 -1.56 26.65 6.23
N ALA A 113 -0.44 26.76 6.95
CA ALA A 113 0.67 25.82 6.84
C ALA A 113 0.29 24.39 7.28
N LEU A 114 -0.57 24.24 8.29
CA LEU A 114 -1.03 22.93 8.78
C LEU A 114 -1.97 22.20 7.81
N GLN A 115 -2.55 22.88 6.81
CA GLN A 115 -3.48 22.26 5.86
C GLN A 115 -2.79 21.20 5.00
N ALA A 116 -1.62 21.50 4.43
CA ALA A 116 -0.94 20.59 3.51
C ALA A 116 -0.57 19.23 4.15
N PRO A 117 0.02 19.17 5.36
CA PRO A 117 0.25 17.90 6.08
C PRO A 117 -1.03 17.13 6.38
N VAL A 118 -2.09 17.81 6.83
CA VAL A 118 -3.38 17.16 7.15
C VAL A 118 -4.02 16.57 5.89
N ILE A 119 -3.97 17.30 4.76
CA ILE A 119 -4.42 16.79 3.47
C ILE A 119 -3.59 15.56 3.08
N MET A 120 -2.27 15.64 3.14
CA MET A 120 -1.38 14.54 2.75
C MET A 120 -1.56 13.30 3.63
N MET A 121 -1.84 13.48 4.93
CA MET A 121 -2.22 12.40 5.85
C MET A 121 -3.51 11.71 5.45
N SER A 122 -4.53 12.50 5.11
CA SER A 122 -5.82 11.97 4.66
C SER A 122 -5.67 11.20 3.35
N GLN A 123 -4.79 11.67 2.45
CA GLN A 123 -4.44 11.03 1.19
C GLN A 123 -3.69 9.71 1.43
N ASN A 124 -2.64 9.69 2.25
CA ASN A 124 -1.89 8.46 2.55
C ASN A 124 -2.80 7.37 3.15
N ARG A 125 -3.73 7.74 4.04
CA ARG A 125 -4.74 6.81 4.57
C ARG A 125 -5.70 6.31 3.49
N GLN A 126 -6.08 7.17 2.54
CA GLN A 126 -6.96 6.79 1.44
C GLN A 126 -6.25 5.85 0.47
N GLU A 127 -5.00 6.14 0.09
CA GLU A 127 -4.18 5.29 -0.77
C GLU A 127 -3.96 3.89 -0.17
N GLN A 128 -3.75 3.79 1.15
CA GLN A 128 -3.65 2.50 1.82
C GLN A 128 -4.93 1.67 1.67
N LYS A 129 -6.10 2.29 1.86
CA LYS A 129 -7.40 1.64 1.66
C LYS A 129 -7.62 1.25 0.21
N ASP A 130 -7.27 2.13 -0.73
CA ASP A 130 -7.41 1.87 -2.16
C ASP A 130 -6.51 0.71 -2.60
N ARG A 131 -5.29 0.61 -2.02
CA ARG A 131 -4.38 -0.50 -2.25
C ARG A 131 -4.93 -1.83 -1.70
N GLU A 132 -5.55 -1.82 -0.53
CA GLU A 132 -6.22 -3.00 0.02
C GLU A 132 -7.41 -3.44 -0.83
N ARG A 133 -8.24 -2.49 -1.28
CA ARG A 133 -9.34 -2.76 -2.21
C ARG A 133 -8.84 -3.36 -3.52
N ALA A 134 -7.82 -2.77 -4.13
CA ALA A 134 -7.24 -3.28 -5.38
C ALA A 134 -6.72 -4.71 -5.24
N LYS A 135 -6.12 -5.07 -4.09
CA LYS A 135 -5.71 -6.45 -3.80
C LYS A 135 -6.91 -7.40 -3.68
N SER A 136 -7.96 -6.99 -2.96
CA SER A 136 -9.17 -7.79 -2.82
C SER A 136 -9.86 -8.01 -4.18
N ASP A 137 -9.96 -6.96 -5.00
CA ASP A 137 -10.55 -7.04 -6.33
C ASP A 137 -9.75 -7.98 -7.25
N TYR A 138 -8.42 -7.93 -7.16
CA TYR A 138 -7.54 -8.87 -7.86
C TYR A 138 -7.78 -10.32 -7.42
N GLU A 139 -7.90 -10.59 -6.12
CA GLU A 139 -8.16 -11.94 -5.60
C GLU A 139 -9.54 -12.47 -6.03
N ILE A 140 -10.57 -11.62 -6.01
CA ILE A 140 -11.91 -11.96 -6.48
C ILE A 140 -11.89 -12.29 -7.98
N ASN A 141 -11.21 -11.47 -8.78
CA ASN A 141 -11.10 -11.69 -10.22
C ASN A 141 -10.37 -13.01 -10.53
N LEU A 142 -9.25 -13.27 -9.85
CA LEU A 142 -8.52 -14.52 -9.99
C LEU A 142 -9.39 -15.74 -9.63
N ARG A 143 -10.17 -15.65 -8.55
CA ARG A 143 -11.10 -16.71 -8.16
C ARG A 143 -12.20 -16.93 -9.21
N ALA A 144 -12.78 -15.86 -9.74
CA ALA A 144 -13.79 -15.95 -10.78
C ALA A 144 -13.24 -16.61 -12.05
N GLU A 145 -12.02 -16.26 -12.45
CA GLU A 145 -11.34 -16.90 -13.58
C GLU A 145 -11.15 -18.41 -13.38
N LEU A 146 -10.77 -18.83 -12.16
CA LEU A 146 -10.65 -20.25 -11.81
C LEU A 146 -11.99 -20.99 -11.85
N GLU A 147 -13.04 -20.39 -11.28
CA GLU A 147 -14.38 -20.98 -11.30
C GLU A 147 -14.89 -21.15 -12.74
N ILE A 148 -14.63 -20.18 -13.63
CA ILE A 148 -14.98 -20.28 -15.06
C ILE A 148 -14.20 -21.39 -15.76
N ARG A 149 -12.89 -21.52 -15.53
CA ARG A 149 -12.07 -22.60 -16.13
C ARG A 149 -12.56 -23.98 -15.70
N LEU A 150 -12.84 -24.16 -14.41
CA LEU A 150 -13.38 -25.42 -13.88
C LEU A 150 -14.76 -25.75 -14.45
N LEU A 151 -15.61 -24.75 -14.67
CA LEU A 151 -16.90 -24.95 -15.34
C LEU A 151 -16.71 -25.37 -16.80
N HIS A 152 -15.74 -24.78 -17.51
CA HIS A 152 -15.43 -25.14 -18.89
C HIS A 152 -14.95 -26.60 -19.02
N GLU A 153 -14.02 -27.01 -18.16
CA GLU A 153 -13.50 -28.38 -18.12
C GLU A 153 -14.60 -29.42 -17.82
N LYS A 154 -15.49 -29.12 -16.86
CA LYS A 154 -16.65 -29.98 -16.58
C LYS A 154 -17.61 -30.06 -17.75
N LEU A 155 -17.81 -28.96 -18.48
CA LEU A 155 -18.66 -28.93 -19.66
C LEU A 155 -18.07 -29.80 -20.77
N ASP A 156 -16.77 -29.65 -21.05
CA ASP A 156 -16.05 -30.45 -22.04
C ASP A 156 -16.08 -31.95 -21.70
N TYR A 157 -15.88 -32.30 -20.42
CA TYR A 157 -16.02 -33.67 -19.94
C TYR A 157 -17.42 -34.24 -20.22
N VAL A 158 -18.48 -33.48 -19.93
CA VAL A 158 -19.86 -33.92 -20.18
C VAL A 158 -20.13 -34.07 -21.67
N ILE A 159 -19.68 -33.14 -22.51
CA ILE A 159 -19.84 -33.20 -23.97
C ILE A 159 -19.14 -34.45 -24.53
N HIS A 160 -17.88 -34.68 -24.15
CA HIS A 160 -17.12 -35.84 -24.61
C HIS A 160 -17.79 -37.17 -24.20
N LYS A 161 -18.32 -37.23 -22.97
CA LYS A 161 -19.06 -38.40 -22.48
C LYS A 161 -20.38 -38.65 -23.24
N LEU A 162 -21.02 -37.60 -23.74
CA LEU A 162 -22.23 -37.72 -24.56
C LEU A 162 -21.91 -38.18 -25.99
N GLU A 163 -20.80 -37.72 -26.57
CA GLU A 163 -20.34 -38.15 -27.90
C GLU A 163 -19.93 -39.62 -27.93
N THR A 164 -19.22 -40.09 -26.90
CA THR A 164 -18.76 -41.48 -26.78
C THR A 164 -19.87 -42.49 -26.49
N LYS A 165 -21.08 -42.02 -26.15
CA LYS A 165 -22.24 -42.88 -25.84
C LYS A 165 -23.17 -43.11 -27.04
N LYS A 166 -22.84 -42.57 -28.22
CA LYS A 166 -23.61 -42.66 -29.46
C LYS A 166 -22.95 -43.61 -30.45
#